data_AF-A0A6G3X8J7-F1
#
_entry.id   AF-A0A6G3X8J7-F1
#
_cell.length_a   1.000
_cell.length_b   1.000
_cell.length_c   1.000
_cell.angle_alpha   90.00
_cell.angle_beta   90.00
_cell.angle_gamma   90.00
#
_symmetry.space_group_name_H-M   'P 1'
#
loop_
_entity.id
_entity.type
_entity.pdbx_description
1 polymer ?
#
loop_
_entity_poly.entity_id
_entity_poly.type
_entity_poly.pdbx_seq_one_letter_code
_entity_poly.pdbx_strand_id
1 'polypeptide(L)' 'LDADVISLEAARSHMQVAGELAEHGYPREAGPGVWDIHSPRVPSTEEAAALLRKGLEAIPAERLWVNPDCGLKTRGW' A
#
# COMPACT_ATOMS: atom_id res chain seq x y z
N LEU A 1 5.52 5.61 17.01
CA LEU A 1 6.44 6.27 16.06
C LEU A 1 5.71 7.49 15.53
N ASP A 2 6.26 8.68 15.70
CA ASP A 2 5.62 9.95 15.34
C ASP A 2 5.91 10.32 13.87
N ALA A 3 5.87 9.32 12.99
CA ALA A 3 6.20 9.50 11.59
C ALA A 3 5.04 10.19 10.86
N ASP A 4 5.34 11.14 9.98
CA ASP A 4 4.32 11.83 9.17
C ASP A 4 3.63 10.87 8.19
N VAL A 5 4.43 9.99 7.57
CA VAL A 5 3.98 8.97 6.63
C VAL A 5 4.61 7.62 6.99
N ILE A 6 3.83 6.55 6.95
CA ILE A 6 4.32 5.17 7.07
C ILE A 6 4.10 4.40 5.77
N SER A 7 5.10 3.66 5.30
CA SER A 7 4.95 2.67 4.22
C SER A 7 4.82 1.27 4.82
N LEU A 8 3.89 0.45 4.31
CA LEU A 8 3.59 -0.88 4.83
C LEU A 8 3.47 -1.89 3.69
N GLU A 9 3.88 -3.13 3.90
CA GLU A 9 3.64 -4.22 2.95
C GLU A 9 2.15 -4.61 2.95
N ALA A 10 1.52 -4.65 1.77
CA ALA A 10 0.08 -4.90 1.67
C ALA A 10 -0.39 -5.57 0.37
N ALA A 11 0.47 -5.70 -0.67
CA ALA A 11 0.00 -6.13 -1.98
C ALA A 11 -0.57 -7.55 -1.95
N ARG A 12 0.03 -8.46 -1.19
CA ARG A 12 -0.44 -9.86 -1.03
C ARG A 12 -1.62 -10.03 -0.08
N SER A 13 -1.77 -9.15 0.90
CA SER A 13 -2.89 -9.20 1.87
C SER A 13 -4.12 -8.43 1.39
N HIS A 14 -4.09 -7.90 0.15
CA HIS A 14 -5.16 -7.10 -0.42
C HIS A 14 -5.59 -5.96 0.51
N MET A 15 -4.66 -5.11 0.96
CA MET A 15 -4.97 -3.93 1.79
C MET A 15 -5.58 -4.23 3.18
N GLN A 16 -5.40 -5.44 3.72
CA GLN A 16 -5.89 -5.78 5.07
C GLN A 16 -5.44 -4.74 6.12
N VAL A 17 -4.16 -4.37 6.09
CA VAL A 17 -3.59 -3.40 7.04
C VAL A 17 -4.22 -2.00 6.93
N ALA A 18 -4.73 -1.61 5.75
CA ALA A 18 -5.43 -0.34 5.60
C ALA A 18 -6.74 -0.33 6.41
N GLY A 19 -7.48 -1.45 6.40
CA GLY A 19 -8.68 -1.64 7.22
C GLY A 19 -8.35 -1.60 8.72
N GLU A 20 -7.31 -2.30 9.15
CA GLU A 20 -6.87 -2.30 10.55
C GLU A 20 -6.47 -0.89 11.03
N LEU A 21 -5.80 -0.09 10.19
CA LEU A 21 -5.49 1.31 10.51
C LEU A 21 -6.75 2.16 10.66
N ALA A 22 -7.75 1.95 9.80
CA ALA A 22 -9.02 2.66 9.85
C ALA A 22 -9.82 2.29 11.12
N GLU A 23 -9.90 1.01 11.46
CA GLU A 23 -10.57 0.49 12.67
C GLU A 23 -9.99 1.10 13.95
N HIS A 24 -8.68 1.33 13.99
CA HIS A 24 -7.99 1.94 15.12
C HIS A 24 -7.91 3.47 15.06
N GLY A 25 -8.54 4.10 14.05
CA GLY A 25 -8.55 5.56 13.90
C GLY A 25 -7.17 6.16 13.68
N TYR A 26 -6.27 5.47 12.97
CA TYR A 26 -4.92 5.98 12.70
C TYR A 26 -5.02 7.36 12.03
N PRO A 27 -4.39 8.42 12.60
CA PRO A 27 -4.66 9.79 12.17
C PRO A 27 -3.75 10.27 11.04
N ARG A 28 -2.66 9.57 10.73
CA ARG A 28 -1.62 10.03 9.80
C ARG A 28 -1.73 9.37 8.42
N GLU A 29 -0.76 9.71 7.57
CA GLU A 29 -0.68 9.25 6.19
C GLU A 29 -0.08 7.85 6.12
N ALA A 30 -0.54 7.04 5.17
CA ALA A 30 -0.10 5.67 5.03
C ALA A 30 -0.01 5.24 3.57
N GLY A 31 1.02 4.44 3.27
CA GLY A 31 1.32 3.87 1.98
C GLY A 31 1.35 2.35 2.03
N PRO A 32 0.17 1.69 2.03
CA PRO A 32 0.11 0.24 1.89
C PRO A 32 0.49 -0.14 0.45
N GLY A 33 1.46 -1.04 0.30
CA GLY A 33 2.09 -1.34 -0.98
C GLY A 33 1.13 -1.94 -2.01
N VAL A 34 1.28 -1.53 -3.27
CA VAL A 34 0.45 -2.00 -4.41
C VAL A 34 1.18 -2.97 -5.34
N TRP A 35 2.47 -3.20 -5.10
CA TRP A 35 3.31 -4.08 -5.93
C TRP A 35 4.14 -4.99 -5.04
N ASP A 36 3.90 -6.30 -5.17
CA ASP A 36 4.72 -7.36 -4.59
C ASP A 36 6.07 -7.46 -5.31
N ILE A 37 7.09 -6.80 -4.76
CA ILE A 37 8.45 -6.78 -5.31
C ILE A 37 9.20 -8.11 -5.12
N HIS A 38 8.64 -9.04 -4.34
CA HIS A 38 9.21 -10.38 -4.16
C HIS A 38 8.79 -11.32 -5.29
N SER A 39 7.84 -10.90 -6.13
CA SER A 39 7.50 -11.56 -7.39
C SER A 39 8.28 -10.94 -8.55
N PRO A 40 8.77 -11.74 -9.52
CA PRO A 40 9.33 -11.20 -10.77
C PRO A 40 8.24 -10.65 -11.71
N ARG A 41 6.96 -10.90 -11.42
CA ARG A 41 5.83 -10.48 -12.24
C ARG A 41 5.64 -8.96 -12.15
N VAL A 42 5.41 -8.34 -13.30
CA VAL A 42 4.94 -6.95 -13.38
C VAL A 42 3.41 -6.96 -13.23
N PRO A 43 2.84 -6.27 -12.22
CA PRO A 43 1.39 -6.15 -12.10
C PRO A 43 0.83 -5.26 -13.22
N SER A 44 -0.40 -5.51 -13.63
CA SER A 44 -1.11 -4.63 -14.55
C SER A 44 -1.56 -3.34 -13.84
N THR A 45 -1.84 -2.32 -14.62
CA THR A 45 -2.40 -1.06 -14.12
C THR A 45 -3.75 -1.25 -13.44
N GLU A 46 -4.55 -2.22 -13.92
CA GLU A 46 -5.86 -2.55 -13.36
C GLU A 46 -5.72 -3.21 -11.98
N GLU A 47 -4.74 -4.10 -11.80
CA GLU A 47 -4.45 -4.73 -10.50
C GLU A 47 -4.03 -3.70 -9.46
N ALA A 48 -3.09 -2.81 -9.82
CA ALA A 48 -2.65 -1.73 -8.94
C ALA A 48 -3.80 -0.77 -8.60
N ALA A 49 -4.61 -0.38 -9.60
CA ALA A 49 -5.77 0.48 -9.39
C ALA A 49 -6.85 -0.18 -8.53
N ALA A 50 -7.05 -1.49 -8.63
CA ALA A 50 -8.00 -2.22 -7.79
C ALA A 50 -7.57 -2.20 -6.31
N LEU A 51 -6.27 -2.39 -6.05
CA LEU A 51 -5.71 -2.26 -4.71
C LEU A 51 -5.85 -0.84 -4.16
N LEU A 52 -5.59 0.19 -4.97
CA LEU A 52 -5.78 1.59 -4.55
C LEU A 52 -7.23 1.91 -4.21
N ARG A 53 -8.19 1.46 -5.04
CA ARG A 53 -9.62 1.64 -4.75
C ARG A 53 -10.01 0.99 -3.42
N LYS A 54 -9.49 -0.21 -3.14
CA LYS A 54 -9.69 -0.87 -1.84
C LYS A 54 -9.06 -0.09 -0.69
N GLY A 55 -7.87 0.45 -0.87
CA GLY A 55 -7.24 1.33 0.12
C GLY A 55 -8.09 2.57 0.43
N LEU A 56 -8.72 3.17 -0.60
CA LEU A 56 -9.61 4.33 -0.47
C LEU A 56 -10.91 4.05 0.29
N GLU A 57 -11.33 2.78 0.43
CA GLU A 57 -12.46 2.42 1.29
C GLU A 57 -12.12 2.59 2.78
N ALA A 58 -10.82 2.59 3.14
CA ALA A 58 -10.34 2.66 4.52
C ALA A 58 -9.60 3.96 4.86
N ILE A 59 -8.84 4.52 3.91
CA ILE A 59 -7.99 5.70 4.12
C ILE A 59 -8.40 6.81 3.13
N PRO A 60 -8.67 8.05 3.60
CA PRO A 60 -8.97 9.18 2.72
C PRO A 60 -7.88 9.43 1.67
N ALA A 61 -8.28 9.92 0.50
CA ALA A 61 -7.37 10.09 -0.64
C ALA A 61 -6.19 11.02 -0.34
N GLU A 62 -6.41 12.06 0.45
CA GLU A 62 -5.39 13.01 0.90
C GLU A 62 -4.32 12.40 1.82
N ARG A 63 -4.57 11.20 2.35
CA ARG A 63 -3.69 10.49 3.29
C ARG A 63 -3.14 9.18 2.74
N LEU A 64 -3.53 8.79 1.52
CA LEU A 64 -3.14 7.53 0.91
C LEU A 64 -1.97 7.72 -0.05
N TRP A 65 -0.85 7.07 0.23
CA TRP A 65 0.33 7.06 -0.63
C TRP A 65 0.37 5.82 -1.52
N VAL A 66 1.03 5.94 -2.68
CA VAL A 66 1.23 4.85 -3.62
C VAL A 66 2.71 4.49 -3.68
N ASN A 67 3.04 3.26 -3.29
CA ASN A 67 4.41 2.74 -3.25
C ASN A 67 4.42 1.22 -3.50
N PRO A 68 5.57 0.64 -3.88
CA PRO A 68 5.77 -0.81 -3.80
C PRO A 68 5.76 -1.30 -2.35
N ASP A 69 5.62 -2.62 -2.16
CA ASP A 69 5.70 -3.24 -0.83
C ASP A 69 7.05 -2.94 -0.15
N CYS A 70 8.15 -2.94 -0.90
CA CYS A 70 9.49 -2.68 -0.37
C CYS A 70 10.45 -2.17 -1.47
N GLY A 71 11.73 -2.04 -1.12
CA GLY A 71 12.77 -1.60 -2.04
C GLY A 71 13.02 -2.56 -3.21
N LEU A 72 13.46 -2.00 -4.34
CA LEU A 72 13.63 -2.72 -5.61
C LEU A 72 15.01 -3.38 -5.79
N LYS A 73 15.81 -3.52 -4.74
CA LYS A 73 17.21 -4.02 -4.82
C LYS A 73 17.34 -5.38 -5.52
N THR A 74 16.33 -6.23 -5.41
CA THR A 74 16.31 -7.59 -5.99
C THR A 74 15.63 -7.67 -7.35
N ARG A 75 15.18 -6.53 -7.90
CA ARG A 75 14.52 -6.43 -9.21
C ARG A 75 15.51 -6.03 -10.31
N GLY A 76 15.19 -6.44 -11.54
CA GLY A 76 15.93 -6.07 -12.74
C GLY A 76 15.30 -4.85 -13.43
N TRP A 77 16.10 -4.18 -14.26
CA TRP A 77 15.68 -3.09 -15.15
C TRP A 77 15.36 -3.62 -16.55
#